data_AF-A0A7S3DWI9-F1
#
_entry.id   AF-A0A7S3DWI9-F1
#
_cell.length_a   1.000
_cell.length_b   1.000
_cell.length_c   1.000
_cell.angle_alpha   90.00
_cell.angle_beta   90.00
_cell.angle_gamma   90.00
#
_symmetry.space_group_name_H-M   'P 1'
#
loop_
_entity.id
_entity.type
_entity.pdbx_description
1 polymer ?
#
loop_
_entity_poly.entity_id
_entity_poly.type
_entity_poly.pdbx_seq_one_letter_code
_entity_poly.pdbx_strand_id
1 'polypeptide(L)'
;GTSMDGIHWNKDCEDLLETLEPLLMTCAAHYLVHEKQTSSPPSRVSVSSTSTIFHNPKPLDPVTRFHVGNGALVQDLFWKANASSPKGWKESWGIMVSYRYDLNALSENQRAYHGHHNATNATNTATKDYQIPVSHNIHPFLSS
;
A
#
# COMPACT_ATOMS: atom_id res chain seq x y z
N GLY A 1 -13.00 -11.21 28.81
CA GLY A 1 -12.40 -10.81 27.54
C GLY A 1 -11.44 -11.89 27.15
N THR A 2 -11.78 -12.70 26.16
CA THR A 2 -10.92 -13.77 25.66
C THR A 2 -9.84 -13.11 24.82
N SER A 3 -8.60 -13.11 25.30
CA SER A 3 -7.50 -12.52 24.56
C SER A 3 -7.21 -13.39 23.33
N MET A 4 -7.04 -12.73 22.17
CA MET A 4 -6.73 -13.36 20.88
C MET A 4 -5.25 -13.77 20.80
N ASP A 5 -4.61 -14.04 21.93
CA ASP A 5 -3.15 -14.11 22.02
C ASP A 5 -2.64 -15.57 21.97
N GLY A 6 -3.56 -16.55 21.96
CA GLY A 6 -3.24 -17.99 22.05
C GLY A 6 -3.59 -18.83 20.81
N ILE A 7 -4.13 -18.24 19.74
CA ILE A 7 -4.48 -18.99 18.52
C ILE A 7 -3.32 -18.85 17.53
N HIS A 8 -2.63 -19.97 17.25
CA HIS A 8 -1.74 -20.12 16.08
C HIS A 8 -2.56 -20.18 14.78
N TRP A 9 -3.38 -19.16 14.53
CA TRP A 9 -4.36 -19.15 13.44
C TRP A 9 -3.72 -19.33 12.06
N ASN A 10 -2.43 -19.03 11.93
CA ASN A 10 -1.70 -19.11 10.67
C ASN A 10 -1.11 -20.49 10.34
N LYS A 11 -1.07 -21.43 11.31
CA LYS A 11 -0.53 -22.78 11.09
C LYS A 11 -1.62 -23.82 10.86
N ASP A 12 -2.78 -23.66 11.49
CA ASP A 12 -3.87 -24.63 11.41
C ASP A 12 -4.87 -24.32 10.26
N CYS A 13 -4.61 -23.26 9.48
CA CYS A 13 -5.51 -22.75 8.44
C CYS A 13 -4.76 -22.34 7.17
N GLU A 14 -3.68 -23.04 6.78
CA GLU A 14 -2.98 -22.74 5.53
C GLU A 14 -3.90 -22.87 4.31
N ASP A 15 -4.74 -23.90 4.24
CA ASP A 15 -5.73 -24.09 3.17
C ASP A 15 -6.71 -22.91 3.06
N LEU A 16 -7.12 -22.36 4.20
CA LEU A 16 -7.99 -21.18 4.24
C LEU A 16 -7.24 -19.94 3.73
N LEU A 17 -5.96 -19.79 4.08
CA LEU A 17 -5.14 -18.65 3.65
C LEU A 17 -4.84 -18.71 2.15
N GLU A 18 -4.59 -19.88 1.60
CA GLU A 18 -4.47 -20.06 0.14
C GLU A 18 -5.79 -19.77 -0.58
N THR A 19 -6.92 -20.18 0.01
CA THR A 19 -8.24 -19.84 -0.53
C THR A 19 -8.51 -18.33 -0.52
N LEU A 20 -8.02 -17.63 0.51
CA LEU A 20 -8.20 -16.19 0.67
C LEU A 20 -7.17 -15.35 -0.09
N GLU A 21 -6.06 -15.93 -0.54
CA GLU A 21 -4.96 -15.21 -1.20
C GLU A 21 -5.46 -14.28 -2.33
N PRO A 22 -6.27 -14.74 -3.32
CA PRO A 22 -6.69 -13.87 -4.42
C PRO A 22 -7.51 -12.67 -3.95
N LEU A 23 -8.35 -12.86 -2.92
CA LEU A 23 -9.17 -11.80 -2.35
C LEU A 23 -8.32 -10.81 -1.56
N LEU A 24 -7.40 -11.31 -0.73
CA LEU A 24 -6.50 -10.47 0.06
C LEU A 24 -5.56 -9.65 -0.83
N MET A 25 -5.00 -10.25 -1.89
CA MET A 25 -4.16 -9.55 -2.86
C MET A 25 -4.96 -8.50 -3.65
N THR A 26 -6.22 -8.79 -4.01
CA THR A 26 -7.12 -7.81 -4.64
C THR A 26 -7.44 -6.65 -3.69
N CYS A 27 -7.77 -6.94 -2.43
CA CYS A 27 -8.01 -5.92 -1.41
C CYS A 27 -6.77 -5.07 -1.15
N ALA A 28 -5.57 -5.66 -1.11
CA ALA A 28 -4.31 -4.93 -0.94
C ALA A 28 -4.05 -3.98 -2.12
N ALA A 29 -4.26 -4.44 -3.36
CA ALA A 29 -4.17 -3.58 -4.53
C ALA A 29 -5.17 -2.42 -4.48
N HIS A 30 -6.44 -2.72 -4.15
CA HIS A 30 -7.48 -1.71 -3.99
C HIS A 30 -7.09 -0.68 -2.92
N TYR A 31 -6.62 -1.14 -1.76
CA TYR A 31 -6.19 -0.31 -0.64
C TYR A 31 -5.10 0.70 -1.04
N LEU A 32 -4.05 0.25 -1.73
CA LEU A 32 -2.95 1.11 -2.14
C LEU A 32 -3.37 2.19 -3.16
N VAL A 33 -4.27 1.82 -4.09
CA VAL A 33 -4.65 2.68 -5.20
C VAL A 33 -5.78 3.66 -4.83
N HIS A 34 -6.82 3.18 -4.15
CA HIS A 34 -8.07 3.93 -3.97
C HIS A 34 -8.22 4.55 -2.59
N GLU A 35 -7.68 3.92 -1.54
CA GLU A 35 -7.86 4.43 -0.19
C GLU A 35 -6.94 5.63 0.05
N LYS A 36 -7.56 6.76 0.38
CA LYS A 36 -6.87 8.03 0.63
C LYS A 36 -7.19 8.53 2.03
N GLN A 37 -6.24 9.25 2.62
CA GLN A 37 -6.50 9.98 3.86
C GLN A 37 -7.68 10.92 3.62
N THR A 38 -8.76 10.77 4.39
CA THR A 38 -9.80 11.78 4.42
C THR A 38 -9.18 13.03 5.03
N SER A 39 -9.26 14.15 4.32
CA SER A 39 -9.02 15.43 4.98
C SER A 39 -10.05 15.51 6.11
N SER A 40 -9.59 15.69 7.35
CA SER A 40 -10.50 16.01 8.45
C SER A 40 -11.43 17.14 7.97
N PRO A 41 -12.74 17.10 8.25
CA PRO A 41 -13.58 18.26 8.00
C PRO A 41 -12.88 19.45 8.67
N PRO A 42 -12.79 20.63 8.02
CA PRO A 42 -12.00 21.74 8.53
C PRO A 42 -12.40 21.96 9.98
N SER A 43 -11.45 21.73 10.90
CA SER A 43 -11.66 21.97 12.32
C SER A 43 -12.16 23.40 12.44
N ARG A 44 -13.41 23.54 12.89
CA ARG A 44 -14.25 24.75 12.95
C ARG A 44 -13.47 26.03 12.63
N VAL A 45 -13.60 26.48 11.38
CA VAL A 45 -13.67 27.88 10.97
C VAL A 45 -12.72 28.82 11.74
N SER A 46 -11.50 29.01 11.23
CA SER A 46 -10.88 30.34 11.30
C SER A 46 -11.24 31.07 10.01
N VAL A 47 -12.25 31.94 10.07
CA VAL A 47 -12.50 32.91 9.01
C VAL A 47 -11.36 33.92 9.07
N SER A 48 -10.33 33.70 8.28
CA SER A 48 -9.43 34.75 7.84
C SER A 48 -9.07 34.48 6.39
N SER A 49 -9.17 35.54 5.61
CA SER A 49 -9.40 35.55 4.18
C SER A 49 -8.35 34.79 3.35
N THR A 50 -8.85 34.20 2.26
CA THR A 50 -8.13 33.74 1.06
C THR A 50 -7.65 32.28 1.07
N SER A 51 -8.31 31.48 0.21
CA SER A 51 -8.00 30.09 -0.15
C SER A 51 -8.34 29.03 0.90
N THR A 52 -9.51 28.41 0.76
CA THR A 52 -9.76 27.07 1.31
C THR A 52 -8.76 26.13 0.66
N ILE A 53 -7.63 25.84 1.34
CA ILE A 53 -6.61 24.92 0.84
C ILE A 53 -7.22 23.51 0.84
N PHE A 54 -7.83 23.11 -0.28
CA PHE A 54 -8.14 21.72 -0.56
C PHE A 54 -6.81 20.97 -0.61
N HIS A 55 -6.53 20.20 0.43
CA HIS A 55 -5.38 19.31 0.44
C HIS A 55 -5.68 18.15 -0.50
N ASN A 56 -4.73 17.84 -1.38
CA ASN A 56 -4.87 16.69 -2.27
C ASN A 56 -4.98 15.40 -1.46
N PRO A 57 -5.85 14.48 -1.88
CA PRO A 57 -5.99 13.19 -1.21
C PRO A 57 -4.68 12.41 -1.32
N LYS A 58 -4.08 12.07 -0.18
CA LYS A 58 -2.81 11.31 -0.10
C LYS A 58 -3.11 9.82 0.13
N PRO A 59 -2.26 8.89 -0.34
CA PRO A 59 -2.40 7.47 0.00
C PRO A 59 -2.60 7.27 1.51
N LEU A 60 -3.55 6.42 1.89
CA LEU A 60 -3.84 6.14 3.29
C LEU A 60 -2.63 5.48 3.97
N ASP A 61 -2.03 4.51 3.31
CA ASP A 61 -0.84 3.81 3.78
C ASP A 61 0.36 4.78 3.95
N PRO A 62 0.95 4.85 5.15
CA PRO A 62 2.07 5.75 5.42
C PRO A 62 3.36 5.38 4.67
N VAL A 63 3.60 4.11 4.39
CA VAL A 63 4.81 3.63 3.71
C VAL A 63 4.73 3.94 2.21
N THR A 64 3.59 3.65 1.57
CA THR A 64 3.29 4.05 0.20
C THR A 64 3.43 5.56 0.07
N ARG A 65 2.82 6.32 0.98
CA ARG A 65 2.89 7.79 0.97
C ARG A 65 4.33 8.30 1.02
N PHE A 66 5.19 7.67 1.83
CA PHE A 66 6.61 8.02 1.90
C PHE A 66 7.35 7.70 0.60
N HIS A 67 7.26 6.47 0.08
CA HIS A 67 8.00 6.06 -1.12
C HIS A 67 7.57 6.81 -2.37
N VAL A 68 6.26 6.89 -2.59
CA VAL A 68 5.66 7.67 -3.69
C VAL A 68 5.96 9.16 -3.55
N GLY A 69 5.93 9.69 -2.33
CA GLY A 69 6.32 11.08 -2.06
C GLY A 69 7.76 11.38 -2.45
N ASN A 70 8.63 10.38 -2.37
CA ASN A 70 10.02 10.43 -2.81
C ASN A 70 10.21 10.05 -4.29
N GLY A 71 9.14 9.92 -5.07
CA GLY A 71 9.18 9.66 -6.51
C GLY A 71 9.28 8.18 -6.91
N ALA A 72 9.07 7.25 -5.98
CA ALA A 72 8.95 5.83 -6.30
C ALA A 72 7.61 5.51 -6.99
N LEU A 73 7.59 4.40 -7.72
CA LEU A 73 6.37 3.78 -8.22
C LEU A 73 6.09 2.48 -7.46
N VAL A 74 4.83 2.21 -7.15
CA VAL A 74 4.39 0.86 -6.75
C VAL A 74 4.66 -0.09 -7.92
N GLN A 75 5.39 -1.18 -7.66
CA GLN A 75 5.74 -2.15 -8.69
C GLN A 75 4.95 -3.44 -8.54
N ASP A 76 5.16 -4.19 -7.47
CA ASP A 76 4.57 -5.52 -7.26
C ASP A 76 4.01 -5.69 -5.84
N LEU A 77 3.09 -6.65 -5.68
CA LEU A 77 2.63 -7.15 -4.39
C LEU A 77 3.09 -8.60 -4.22
N PHE A 78 3.60 -8.93 -3.04
CA PHE A 78 4.09 -10.26 -2.70
C PHE A 78 3.25 -10.87 -1.58
N TRP A 79 2.66 -12.04 -1.85
CA TRP A 79 1.98 -12.86 -0.86
C TRP A 79 2.98 -13.55 0.08
N LYS A 80 2.65 -13.65 1.37
CA LYS A 80 3.46 -14.29 2.43
C LYS A 80 4.94 -13.84 2.53
N ALA A 81 5.33 -12.71 1.94
CA ALA A 81 6.73 -12.23 1.94
C ALA A 81 7.28 -11.86 3.33
N ASN A 82 6.41 -11.55 4.30
CA ASN A 82 6.80 -11.34 5.70
C ASN A 82 6.06 -12.28 6.68
N ALA A 83 5.68 -13.47 6.22
CA ALA A 83 4.91 -14.43 7.02
C ALA A 83 5.72 -15.12 8.13
N SER A 84 7.05 -15.10 8.06
CA SER A 84 7.92 -15.64 9.12
C SER A 84 7.96 -14.76 10.38
N SER A 85 7.44 -13.53 10.31
CA SER A 85 7.41 -12.58 11.42
C SER A 85 5.99 -12.41 11.97
N PRO A 86 5.77 -12.50 13.30
CA PRO A 86 4.48 -12.19 13.91
C PRO A 86 3.99 -10.77 13.60
N LYS A 87 4.93 -9.83 13.40
CA LYS A 87 4.63 -8.44 13.02
C LYS A 87 4.04 -8.36 11.62
N GLY A 88 4.59 -9.11 10.65
CA GLY A 88 4.09 -9.12 9.27
C GLY A 88 2.64 -9.59 9.17
N TRP A 89 2.26 -10.59 9.96
CA TRP A 89 0.87 -11.04 10.07
C TRP A 89 -0.05 -9.96 10.65
N LYS A 90 0.38 -9.31 11.73
CA LYS A 90 -0.43 -8.29 12.41
C LYS A 90 -0.65 -7.02 11.56
N GLU A 91 0.35 -6.63 10.78
CA GLU A 91 0.32 -5.36 10.03
C GLU A 91 -0.32 -5.49 8.65
N SER A 92 -0.05 -6.58 7.91
CA SER A 92 -0.47 -6.71 6.52
C SER A 92 -0.76 -8.15 6.07
N TRP A 93 -0.99 -9.07 7.03
CA TRP A 93 -1.23 -10.48 6.75
C TRP A 93 -0.09 -11.13 5.94
N GLY A 94 1.15 -10.66 6.14
CA GLY A 94 2.33 -11.12 5.44
C GLY A 94 2.51 -10.55 4.03
N ILE A 95 1.59 -9.71 3.53
CA ILE A 95 1.70 -9.07 2.23
C ILE A 95 2.77 -7.97 2.27
N MET A 96 3.63 -7.91 1.25
CA MET A 96 4.59 -6.84 1.05
C MET A 96 4.44 -6.18 -0.32
N VAL A 97 4.97 -4.96 -0.44
CA VAL A 97 4.94 -4.17 -1.68
C VAL A 97 6.38 -3.85 -2.10
N SER A 98 6.72 -4.00 -3.38
CA SER A 98 7.94 -3.40 -3.92
C SER A 98 7.68 -2.00 -4.46
N TYR A 99 8.63 -1.10 -4.17
CA TYR A 99 8.68 0.24 -4.72
C TYR A 99 9.91 0.38 -5.60
N ARG A 100 9.72 0.81 -6.86
CA ARG A 100 10.81 1.04 -7.80
C ARG A 100 11.12 2.51 -7.93
N TYR A 101 12.40 2.83 -7.86
CA TYR A 101 12.94 4.14 -8.18
C TYR A 101 13.54 4.11 -9.59
N ASP A 102 12.97 4.88 -10.50
CA ASP A 102 13.62 5.20 -11.77
C ASP A 102 14.31 6.56 -11.61
N LEU A 103 15.64 6.56 -11.63
CA LEU A 103 16.44 7.77 -11.43
C LEU A 103 16.18 8.82 -12.52
N ASN A 104 15.81 8.40 -13.73
CA ASN A 104 15.52 9.33 -14.82
C ASN A 104 14.16 10.02 -14.65
N ALA A 105 13.23 9.40 -13.92
CA ALA A 105 11.87 9.91 -13.69
C ALA A 105 11.64 10.43 -12.26
N LEU A 106 12.63 10.31 -11.37
CA LEU A 106 12.51 10.59 -9.93
C LEU A 106 11.92 11.97 -9.64
N SER A 107 12.55 13.01 -10.18
CA SER A 107 12.15 14.41 -9.99
C SER A 107 10.76 14.68 -10.58
N GLU A 108 10.43 14.04 -11.70
CA GLU A 108 9.12 14.17 -12.33
C GLU A 108 8.03 13.53 -11.47
N ASN A 109 8.25 12.31 -11.00
CA ASN A 109 7.33 11.58 -10.13
C ASN A 109 7.09 12.33 -8.82
N GLN A 110 8.16 12.84 -8.20
CA GLN A 110 8.08 13.63 -6.99
C GLN A 110 7.29 14.93 -7.23
N ARG A 111 7.55 15.63 -8.34
CA ARG A 111 6.81 16.85 -8.69
C ARG A 111 5.35 16.55 -9.00
N ALA A 112 5.05 15.46 -9.70
CA ALA A 112 3.70 15.01 -10.01
C ALA A 112 2.91 14.70 -8.73
N TYR A 113 3.52 14.00 -7.77
CA TYR A 113 2.90 13.69 -6.48
C TYR A 113 2.54 14.94 -5.68
N HIS A 114 3.40 15.96 -5.65
CA HIS A 114 3.16 17.19 -4.90
C HIS A 114 2.29 18.22 -5.65
N GLY A 115 2.32 18.20 -6.98
CA GLY A 115 1.70 19.22 -7.83
C GLY A 115 0.30 18.90 -8.35
N HIS A 116 -0.08 17.63 -8.52
CA HIS A 116 -1.38 17.28 -9.09
C HIS A 116 -2.46 17.04 -8.02
N HIS A 117 -3.64 17.65 -8.23
CA HIS A 117 -4.88 17.48 -7.45
C HIS A 117 -5.40 16.04 -7.30
N ASN A 118 -4.75 15.09 -8.00
CA ASN A 118 -4.99 13.66 -7.92
C ASN A 118 -3.66 12.93 -7.72
N ALA A 119 -3.33 12.57 -6.48
CA ALA A 119 -2.17 11.75 -6.14
C ALA A 119 -2.27 10.28 -6.63
N THR A 120 -3.23 10.00 -7.52
CA THR A 120 -3.45 8.70 -8.18
C THR A 120 -2.47 8.43 -9.33
N ASN A 121 -1.53 9.35 -9.61
CA ASN A 121 -0.55 9.23 -10.69
C ASN A 121 0.80 8.61 -10.28
N ALA A 122 1.01 8.25 -9.02
CA ALA A 122 2.26 7.64 -8.56
C ALA A 122 2.23 6.11 -8.53
N THR A 123 1.33 5.55 -9.31
CA THR A 123 1.19 4.13 -9.53
C THR A 123 1.42 3.95 -11.04
N ASN A 124 2.22 2.97 -11.45
CA ASN A 124 2.46 2.71 -12.88
C ASN A 124 1.14 2.49 -13.65
N THR A 125 1.13 2.54 -14.98
CA THR A 125 -0.10 2.32 -15.77
C THR A 125 -0.78 0.97 -15.45
N ALA A 126 -0.01 -0.08 -15.12
CA ALA A 126 -0.54 -1.39 -14.75
C ALA A 126 -1.32 -1.38 -13.41
N THR A 127 -0.92 -0.56 -12.43
CA THR A 127 -1.68 -0.37 -11.18
C THR A 127 -3.03 0.33 -11.34
N LYS A 128 -3.21 1.18 -12.36
CA LYS A 128 -4.51 1.85 -12.61
C LYS A 128 -5.57 0.88 -13.10
N ASP A 129 -5.15 -0.20 -13.76
CA ASP A 129 -6.00 -1.27 -14.28
C ASP A 129 -5.99 -2.53 -13.39
N TYR A 130 -5.56 -2.42 -12.13
CA TYR A 130 -5.39 -3.54 -11.19
C TYR A 130 -4.43 -4.65 -11.65
N GLN A 131 -3.64 -4.41 -12.69
CA GLN A 131 -2.59 -5.32 -13.15
C GLN A 131 -1.31 -5.16 -12.33
N ILE A 132 -1.42 -5.04 -10.99
CA ILE A 132 -0.25 -5.34 -10.17
C ILE A 132 0.08 -6.80 -10.44
N PRO A 133 1.30 -7.14 -10.89
CA PRO A 133 1.69 -8.52 -10.99
C PRO A 133 1.57 -9.12 -9.58
N VAL A 134 0.55 -9.95 -9.36
CA VAL A 134 0.51 -10.82 -8.21
C VAL A 134 1.56 -11.87 -8.50
N SER A 135 2.75 -11.71 -7.92
CA SER A 135 3.81 -12.70 -8.06
C SER A 135 3.37 -13.95 -7.32
N HIS A 136 2.80 -14.92 -8.05
CA HIS A 136 2.51 -16.23 -7.49
C HIS A 136 3.85 -16.92 -7.24
N ASN A 137 4.17 -17.15 -5.96
CA ASN A 137 5.34 -17.88 -5.48
C ASN A 137 6.71 -17.34 -5.93
N ILE A 138 7.35 -16.56 -5.05
CA ILE A 138 8.81 -16.52 -4.99
C ILE A 138 9.23 -17.47 -3.88
N HIS A 139 9.50 -18.74 -4.23
CA HIS A 139 10.40 -19.53 -3.40
C HIS A 139 11.73 -18.76 -3.36
N PRO A 140 12.22 -18.35 -2.18
CA PRO A 140 13.43 -17.56 -2.11
C PRO A 140 14.59 -18.43 -2.59
N PHE A 141 15.33 -17.88 -3.54
CA PHE A 141 16.65 -18.33 -3.93
C PHE A 141 17.60 -18.13 -2.74
N LEU A 142 17.54 -19.01 -1.75
CA LEU A 142 18.52 -19.19 -0.68
C LEU A 142 18.62 -20.68 -0.37
N SER A 143 19.23 -21.42 -1.28
CA SER A 143 19.94 -22.65 -0.90
C SER A 143 21.36 -22.23 -0.53
N SER A 144 21.69 -22.35 0.75
CA SER A 144 23.07 -22.50 1.24
C SER A 144 23.10 -23.69 2.17
#